data_AF-A0A3C1LRW0-F1
#
_entry.id   AF-A0A3C1LRW0-F1
#
_cell.length_a   1.000
_cell.length_b   1.000
_cell.length_c   1.000
_cell.angle_alpha   90.00
_cell.angle_beta   90.00
_cell.angle_gamma   90.00
#
_symmetry.space_group_name_H-M   'P 1'
#
loop_
_entity.id
_entity.type
_entity.pdbx_description
1 polymer ?
#
loop_
_entity_poly.entity_id
_entity_poly.type
_entity_poly.pdbx_seq_one_letter_code
_entity_poly.pdbx_strand_id
1 'polypeptide(L)'
;GAFQETQIAPFAGFMYPIYCQIAAKGPRPYTAMLFINYLMSEEGFKPWGGPSTDILGAYSTNSQIGASPTDQPYSFWTNVLVAEDGEYILANKTAVVDFVNAEIAKKK
;
A
#
# COMPACT_ATOMS: atom_id res chain seq x y z
N GLY A 1 -22.85 -4.98 -2.82
CA GLY A 1 -21.44 -5.30 -2.52
C GLY A 1 -21.24 -5.26 -1.01
N ALA A 2 -20.22 -5.94 -0.49
CA ALA A 2 -19.99 -6.14 0.96
C ALA A 2 -19.92 -4.86 1.83
N PHE A 3 -19.94 -3.67 1.24
CA PHE A 3 -19.95 -2.36 1.92
C PHE A 3 -21.35 -1.73 2.07
N GLN A 4 -22.41 -2.37 1.55
CA GLN A 4 -23.79 -1.87 1.70
C GLN A 4 -24.46 -2.31 3.01
N GLU A 5 -23.86 -3.26 3.74
CA GLU A 5 -24.40 -3.76 5.00
C GLU A 5 -23.46 -3.41 6.15
N THR A 6 -23.68 -2.22 6.75
CA THR A 6 -23.01 -1.73 7.99
C THR A 6 -21.49 -1.53 7.92
N GLN A 7 -21.03 -0.32 8.22
CA GLN A 7 -19.61 -0.01 8.38
C GLN A 7 -18.99 -0.95 9.45
N ILE A 8 -17.89 -1.64 9.09
CA ILE A 8 -17.17 -2.53 10.02
C ILE A 8 -16.48 -1.67 11.09
N ALA A 9 -16.88 -1.84 12.34
CA ALA A 9 -16.25 -1.21 13.49
C ALA A 9 -15.21 -2.15 14.13
N PRO A 10 -14.02 -1.66 14.54
CA PRO A 10 -13.57 -0.26 14.49
C PRO A 10 -12.96 0.18 13.15
N PHE A 11 -12.55 -0.74 12.27
CA PHE A 11 -12.01 -0.46 10.94
C PHE A 11 -12.24 -1.63 9.97
N ALA A 12 -12.23 -1.34 8.67
CA ALA A 12 -12.51 -2.28 7.59
C ALA A 12 -11.26 -2.97 7.02
N GLY A 13 -10.06 -2.52 7.39
CA GLY A 13 -8.80 -3.14 6.98
C GLY A 13 -7.60 -2.22 7.18
N PHE A 14 -6.55 -2.48 6.39
CA PHE A 14 -5.28 -1.76 6.45
C PHE A 14 -4.95 -1.14 5.10
N MET A 15 -4.29 0.02 5.12
CA MET A 15 -3.76 0.69 3.95
C MET A 15 -2.23 0.59 3.96
N TYR A 16 -1.69 -0.13 2.97
CA TYR A 16 -0.26 -0.40 2.85
C TYR A 16 0.36 0.47 1.75
N PRO A 17 1.33 1.35 2.07
CA PRO A 17 2.09 2.04 1.05
C PRO A 17 3.07 1.08 0.35
N ILE A 18 3.10 1.12 -0.98
CA ILE A 18 4.05 0.36 -1.80
C ILE A 18 5.11 1.33 -2.31
N TYR A 19 6.38 1.00 -2.06
CA TYR A 19 7.50 1.87 -2.40
C TYR A 19 8.36 1.28 -3.54
N CYS A 20 8.70 2.11 -4.51
CA CYS A 20 9.80 1.84 -5.42
C CYS A 20 11.13 2.24 -4.75
N GLN A 21 12.08 1.31 -4.65
CA GLN A 21 13.38 1.54 -4.03
C GLN A 21 14.52 1.20 -4.98
N ILE A 22 15.64 1.91 -4.85
CA ILE A 22 16.87 1.65 -5.62
C ILE A 22 17.90 1.02 -4.67
N ALA A 23 18.47 -0.11 -5.07
CA ALA A 23 19.57 -0.72 -4.34
C ALA A 23 20.79 0.22 -4.32
N ALA A 24 21.32 0.50 -3.12
CA ALA A 24 22.39 1.47 -2.92
C ALA A 24 23.67 1.20 -3.74
N LYS A 25 23.93 -0.07 -4.08
CA LYS A 25 25.09 -0.51 -4.89
C LYS A 25 24.68 -1.17 -6.21
N GLY A 26 23.50 -0.84 -6.71
CA GLY A 26 23.01 -1.36 -7.99
C GLY A 26 23.92 -0.90 -9.15
N PRO A 27 24.17 -1.76 -10.17
CA PRO A 27 25.12 -1.45 -11.24
C PRO A 27 24.63 -0.36 -12.21
N ARG A 28 23.34 0.00 -12.17
CA ARG A 28 22.70 0.93 -13.13
C ARG A 28 21.69 1.86 -12.43
N PRO A 29 22.13 2.74 -11.51
CA PRO A 29 21.21 3.56 -10.73
C PRO A 29 20.35 4.48 -11.59
N TYR A 30 20.91 5.11 -12.63
CA TYR A 30 20.15 6.00 -13.51
C TYR A 30 19.08 5.29 -14.34
N THR A 31 19.37 4.06 -14.81
CA THR A 31 18.34 3.25 -15.50
C THR A 31 17.22 2.88 -14.55
N ALA A 32 17.54 2.51 -13.31
CA ALA A 32 16.53 2.24 -12.29
C ALA A 32 15.68 3.49 -11.97
N MET A 33 16.30 4.68 -11.87
CA MET A 33 15.57 5.94 -11.67
C MET A 33 14.60 6.22 -12.83
N LEU A 34 15.05 6.05 -14.08
CA LEU A 34 14.18 6.22 -15.25
C LEU A 34 13.02 5.23 -15.25
N PHE A 35 13.27 3.98 -14.87
CA PHE A 35 12.22 2.97 -14.76
C PHE A 35 11.21 3.30 -13.67
N ILE A 36 11.65 3.73 -12.49
CA ILE A 36 10.76 4.21 -11.42
C ILE A 36 9.93 5.39 -11.91
N ASN A 37 10.54 6.36 -12.59
CA ASN A 37 9.81 7.50 -13.14
C ASN A 37 8.74 7.05 -14.16
N TYR A 38 9.04 6.05 -14.99
CA TYR A 38 8.05 5.45 -15.89
C TYR A 38 6.90 4.79 -15.12
N LEU A 39 7.17 4.04 -14.05
CA LEU A 39 6.13 3.43 -13.19
C LEU A 39 5.19 4.46 -12.55
N MET A 40 5.63 5.71 -12.36
CA MET A 40 4.80 6.80 -11.85
C MET A 40 3.93 7.50 -12.91
N SER A 41 4.09 7.14 -14.19
CA SER A 41 3.25 7.62 -15.29
C SER A 41 1.95 6.81 -15.41
N GLU A 42 0.95 7.35 -16.12
CA GLU A 42 -0.30 6.61 -16.37
C GLU A 42 -0.03 5.29 -17.12
N GLU A 43 0.84 5.30 -18.13
CA GLU A 43 1.22 4.11 -18.89
C GLU A 43 1.90 3.05 -18.00
N GLY A 44 2.87 3.48 -17.19
CA GLY A 44 3.60 2.56 -16.31
C GLY A 44 2.80 2.05 -15.12
N PHE A 45 1.81 2.83 -14.65
CA PHE A 45 0.93 2.42 -13.55
C PHE A 45 -0.24 1.53 -14.01
N LYS A 46 -0.65 1.60 -15.27
CA LYS A 46 -1.81 0.87 -15.83
C LYS A 46 -1.89 -0.63 -15.46
N PRO A 47 -0.80 -1.41 -15.36
CA PRO A 47 -0.89 -2.81 -14.94
C PRO A 47 -1.28 -3.02 -13.47
N TRP A 48 -1.13 -1.98 -12.63
CA TRP A 48 -1.34 -2.02 -11.19
C TRP A 48 -2.67 -1.41 -10.77
N GLY A 49 -3.21 -0.51 -11.59
CA GLY A 49 -4.48 0.17 -11.34
C GLY A 49 -4.68 1.34 -12.28
N GLY A 50 -5.59 2.23 -11.91
CA GLY A 50 -5.86 3.45 -12.68
C GLY A 50 -7.25 3.48 -13.30
N PRO A 51 -7.61 4.60 -13.94
CA PRO A 51 -8.97 4.87 -14.43
C PRO A 51 -9.40 3.98 -15.61
N SER A 52 -8.45 3.27 -16.24
CA SER A 52 -8.71 2.35 -17.34
C SER A 52 -8.65 0.87 -16.92
N THR A 53 -8.80 0.57 -15.63
CA THR A 53 -8.66 -0.79 -15.08
C THR A 53 -9.83 -1.14 -14.17
N ASP A 54 -10.04 -2.43 -13.93
CA ASP A 54 -10.99 -2.94 -12.91
C ASP A 54 -10.26 -3.40 -11.63
N ILE A 55 -9.00 -2.99 -11.44
CA ILE A 55 -8.22 -3.34 -10.25
C ILE A 55 -8.65 -2.45 -9.09
N LEU A 56 -9.13 -3.08 -8.02
CA LEU A 56 -9.58 -2.41 -6.79
C LEU A 56 -8.45 -2.38 -5.75
N GLY A 57 -8.43 -1.35 -4.91
CA GLY A 57 -7.46 -1.16 -3.83
C GLY A 57 -6.12 -0.58 -4.27
N ALA A 58 -5.99 -0.16 -5.53
CA ALA A 58 -4.73 0.33 -6.10
C ALA A 58 -4.81 1.83 -6.43
N TYR A 59 -3.99 2.62 -5.74
CA TYR A 59 -3.96 4.08 -5.86
C TYR A 59 -2.54 4.54 -6.16
N SER A 60 -2.37 5.30 -7.24
CA SER A 60 -1.09 5.94 -7.53
C SER A 60 -0.86 7.13 -6.59
N THR A 61 0.39 7.37 -6.21
CA THR A 61 0.78 8.60 -5.50
C THR A 61 0.87 9.81 -6.43
N ASN A 62 0.85 9.58 -7.75
CA ASN A 62 0.63 10.64 -8.72
C ASN A 62 -0.86 11.00 -8.76
N SER A 63 -1.24 12.13 -8.16
CA SER A 63 -2.62 12.58 -8.02
C SER A 63 -3.35 12.89 -9.35
N GLN A 64 -2.62 12.91 -10.46
CA GLN A 64 -3.22 13.04 -11.80
C GLN A 64 -3.79 11.71 -12.32
N ILE A 65 -3.40 10.58 -11.71
CA ILE A 65 -3.90 9.25 -12.07
C ILE A 65 -5.04 8.88 -11.12
N GLY A 66 -6.25 8.80 -11.66
CA GLY A 66 -7.44 8.41 -10.89
C GLY A 66 -7.41 6.93 -10.46
N ALA A 67 -8.33 6.56 -9.57
CA ALA A 67 -8.59 5.16 -9.23
C ALA A 67 -9.41 4.46 -10.33
N SER A 68 -9.57 3.14 -10.20
CA SER A 68 -10.53 2.39 -11.03
C SER A 68 -11.95 2.99 -10.89
N PRO A 69 -12.74 3.09 -11.99
CA PRO A 69 -14.12 3.55 -11.93
C PRO A 69 -15.05 2.64 -11.11
N THR A 70 -14.64 1.40 -10.89
CA THR A 70 -15.38 0.41 -10.11
C THR A 70 -14.98 0.39 -8.62
N ASP A 71 -14.03 1.24 -8.23
CA ASP A 71 -13.55 1.38 -6.85
C ASP A 71 -14.10 2.62 -6.15
N GLN A 72 -13.91 2.71 -4.84
CA GLN A 72 -14.20 3.89 -4.05
C GLN A 72 -13.11 4.96 -4.23
N PRO A 73 -13.42 6.25 -3.98
CA PRO A 73 -12.38 7.27 -3.96
C PRO A 73 -11.41 7.05 -2.78
N TYR A 74 -10.17 7.51 -2.92
CA TYR A 74 -9.15 7.42 -1.86
C TYR A 74 -9.65 7.97 -0.50
N SER A 75 -10.41 9.07 -0.52
CA SER A 75 -10.99 9.69 0.68
C SER A 75 -11.97 8.81 1.44
N PHE A 76 -12.62 7.85 0.78
CA PHE A 76 -13.44 6.86 1.46
C PHE A 76 -12.55 5.93 2.29
N TRP A 77 -11.48 5.41 1.69
CA TRP A 77 -10.59 4.45 2.33
C TRP A 77 -9.83 5.03 3.52
N THR A 78 -9.42 6.30 3.47
CA THR A 78 -8.74 6.95 4.59
C THR A 78 -9.61 7.08 5.85
N ASN A 79 -10.94 6.94 5.73
CA ASN A 79 -11.85 6.99 6.88
C ASN A 79 -12.14 5.62 7.50
N VAL A 80 -11.91 4.53 6.76
CA VAL A 80 -12.30 3.18 7.18
C VAL A 80 -11.13 2.22 7.31
N LEU A 81 -9.94 2.57 6.80
CA LEU A 81 -8.73 1.76 6.90
C LEU A 81 -7.76 2.38 7.90
N VAL A 82 -7.01 1.51 8.57
CA VAL A 82 -5.84 1.92 9.37
C VAL A 82 -4.65 2.08 8.42
N ALA A 83 -4.12 3.29 8.32
CA ALA A 83 -2.89 3.55 7.58
C ALA A 83 -1.65 3.14 8.39
N GLU A 84 -0.64 2.60 7.72
CA GLU A 84 0.65 2.32 8.36
C GLU A 84 1.34 3.62 8.81
N ASP A 85 1.83 3.61 10.06
CA ASP A 85 2.69 4.65 10.63
C ASP A 85 4.11 4.09 10.76
N GLY A 86 5.02 4.56 9.91
CA GLY A 86 6.41 4.10 9.88
C GLY A 86 7.19 4.42 11.16
N GLU A 87 6.89 5.54 11.83
CA GLU A 87 7.56 5.91 13.08
C GLU A 87 7.09 5.02 14.23
N TYR A 88 5.77 4.79 14.32
CA TYR A 88 5.22 3.85 15.30
C TYR A 88 5.74 2.43 15.08
N ILE A 89 5.77 1.95 13.83
CA ILE A 89 6.29 0.62 13.49
C ILE A 89 7.76 0.53 13.90
N LEU A 90 8.60 1.51 13.56
CA LEU A 90 10.02 1.50 13.91
C LEU A 90 10.23 1.46 15.42
N ALA A 91 9.46 2.25 16.19
CA ALA A 91 9.56 2.31 17.64
C ALA A 91 9.13 1.02 18.36
N ASN A 92 8.16 0.28 17.78
CA ASN A 92 7.56 -0.89 18.42
C ASN A 92 8.00 -2.24 17.83
N LYS A 93 8.72 -2.23 16.69
CA LYS A 93 9.08 -3.44 15.93
C LYS A 93 9.69 -4.53 16.80
N THR A 94 10.68 -4.20 17.63
CA THR A 94 11.38 -5.18 18.47
C THR A 94 10.42 -5.84 19.46
N ALA A 95 9.62 -5.05 20.17
CA ALA A 95 8.69 -5.56 21.17
C ALA A 95 7.64 -6.50 20.55
N VAL A 96 7.11 -6.12 19.37
CA VAL A 96 6.14 -6.95 18.64
C VAL A 96 6.78 -8.25 18.14
N VAL A 97 7.99 -8.17 17.57
CA VAL A 97 8.71 -9.36 17.09
C VAL A 97 9.03 -10.32 18.23
N ASP A 98 9.50 -9.81 19.37
CA ASP A 98 9.80 -10.63 20.55
C ASP A 98 8.54 -11.33 21.07
N PHE A 99 7.42 -10.61 21.16
CA PHE A 99 6.13 -11.18 21.53
C PHE A 99 5.71 -12.32 20.57
N VAL A 100 5.72 -12.07 19.26
CA VAL A 100 5.33 -13.07 18.25
C VAL A 100 6.22 -14.31 18.34
N ASN A 101 7.52 -14.13 18.48
CA ASN A 101 8.47 -15.25 18.61
C ASN A 101 8.21 -16.06 19.89
N ALA A 102 7.91 -15.40 21.01
CA ALA A 102 7.56 -16.07 22.26
C ALA A 102 6.27 -16.91 22.11
N GLU A 103 5.24 -16.38 21.45
CA GLU A 103 4.00 -17.12 21.18
C GLU A 103 4.21 -18.32 20.25
N ILE A 104 5.07 -18.18 19.23
CA ILE A 104 5.43 -19.30 18.35
C ILE A 104 6.18 -20.38 19.14
N ALA A 105 7.09 -20.00 20.04
CA ALA A 105 7.87 -20.94 20.83
C ALA A 105 7.00 -21.78 21.78
N LYS A 106 5.92 -21.21 22.35
CA LYS A 106 4.97 -21.94 23.22
C LYS A 106 4.23 -23.08 22.51
N LYS A 107 4.16 -23.04 21.18
CA LYS A 107 3.46 -24.05 20.36
C LYS A 107 4.35 -25.24 19.98
N LYS A 108 5.62 -25.23 20.36
CA LYS A 108 6.57 -26.34 20.19
C LYS A 108 6.68 -27.15 21.47
#